data_AF-A0AAD7GN73-F1
#
_entry.id   AF-A0AAD7GN73-F1
#
_cell.length_a   1.000
_cell.length_b   1.000
_cell.length_c   1.000
_cell.angle_alpha   90.00
_cell.angle_beta   90.00
_cell.angle_gamma   90.00
#
_symmetry.space_group_name_H-M   'P 1'
#
loop_
_entity.id
_entity.type
_entity.pdbx_description
1 polymer ?
#
loop_
_entity_poly.entity_id
_entity_poly.type
_entity_poly.pdbx_seq_one_letter_code
_entity_poly.pdbx_strand_id
1 'polypeptide(L)'
;MSTLQVWIPLRRPMCYFSTSLVYIRRYSADAAPERPPQKRRYTVRKRWSAARVSTLNPSLITPADHIDLSWKTQAALDFPVPTMVYPTIRYTAHRPPGLIHADIPFPARSRGFLYYQSDAHAALAGSIRFRLTPHNDSASRGQDLRLPSGFPWQILLAQMAYRSEYAFMAEQLVREGLVTREQLSRCRDAFAQKKQIYPQYTLFGLHSTFLVNFSSAVCLTVVGEPLHDLTMPNLFAVHASRKRYFPWTGSAIARFEPSILPEHADRRVIHMRIVEILEPVACTVDADNYTGRVVQPQEGQLLTTRNPIGISGPWAYDIDNDRPTSKVAASLRVLWDNSRTP
;
A
#
# COMPACT_ATOMS: atom_id res chain seq x y z
N MET A 1 12.62 -49.30 -34.68
CA MET A 1 13.86 -48.56 -34.34
C MET A 1 13.64 -47.11 -34.73
N SER A 2 12.99 -46.35 -33.84
CA SER A 2 13.62 -45.42 -32.89
C SER A 2 14.03 -44.10 -33.55
N THR A 3 13.22 -43.07 -33.35
CA THR A 3 13.68 -41.67 -33.45
C THR A 3 13.02 -40.87 -32.33
N LEU A 4 13.87 -40.47 -31.38
CA LEU A 4 13.55 -39.69 -30.18
C LEU A 4 13.07 -38.29 -30.57
N GLN A 5 11.89 -37.89 -30.11
CA GLN A 5 11.50 -36.48 -30.04
C GLN A 5 11.90 -35.92 -28.67
N VAL A 6 12.81 -34.95 -28.70
CA VAL A 6 13.26 -34.17 -27.53
C VAL A 6 12.20 -33.12 -27.21
N TRP A 7 11.69 -33.16 -25.98
CA TRP A 7 10.83 -32.13 -25.39
C TRP A 7 11.64 -30.88 -25.06
N ILE A 8 11.26 -29.72 -25.63
CA ILE A 8 11.76 -28.40 -25.23
C ILE A 8 10.70 -27.75 -24.33
N PRO A 9 10.97 -27.44 -23.05
CA PRO A 9 10.00 -26.76 -22.19
C PRO A 9 9.92 -25.27 -22.55
N LEU A 10 8.72 -24.82 -22.91
CA LEU A 10 8.35 -23.41 -23.07
C LEU A 10 8.59 -22.63 -21.77
N ARG A 11 9.64 -21.80 -21.77
CA ARG A 11 9.93 -20.83 -20.71
C ARG A 11 8.80 -19.79 -20.62
N ARG A 12 8.40 -19.48 -19.37
CA ARG A 12 7.45 -18.42 -18.98
C ARG A 12 7.90 -17.05 -19.51
N PRO A 13 6.98 -16.14 -19.88
CA PRO A 13 7.35 -14.79 -20.28
C PRO A 13 7.82 -13.99 -19.06
N MET A 14 9.12 -13.68 -19.04
CA MET A 14 9.69 -12.59 -18.24
C MET A 14 9.14 -11.25 -18.75
N CYS A 15 8.75 -10.38 -17.82
CA CYS A 15 8.43 -8.99 -18.14
C CYS A 15 9.74 -8.29 -18.56
N TYR A 16 9.85 -7.95 -19.84
CA TYR A 16 10.97 -7.17 -20.36
C TYR A 16 10.85 -5.71 -19.89
N PHE A 17 11.88 -5.21 -19.24
CA PHE A 17 12.07 -3.77 -19.01
C PHE A 17 13.12 -3.26 -20.00
N SER A 18 12.75 -2.20 -20.73
CA SER A 18 13.61 -1.46 -21.65
C SER A 18 14.76 -0.81 -20.88
N THR A 19 16.00 -1.12 -21.26
CA THR A 19 17.22 -0.52 -20.71
C THR A 19 17.75 0.53 -21.68
N SER A 20 17.73 1.79 -21.27
CA SER A 20 18.56 2.84 -21.88
C SER A 20 19.91 2.89 -21.16
N LEU A 21 20.97 2.71 -21.94
CA LEU A 21 22.37 2.69 -21.54
C LEU A 21 22.83 4.02 -20.92
N VAL A 22 23.49 3.94 -19.75
CA VAL A 22 24.36 5.01 -19.25
C VAL A 22 25.78 4.45 -19.13
N TYR A 23 26.68 5.11 -19.84
CA TYR A 23 28.09 4.81 -20.02
C TYR A 23 28.86 5.07 -18.72
N ILE A 24 29.55 4.07 -18.16
CA ILE A 24 30.49 4.26 -17.04
C ILE A 24 31.91 4.02 -17.55
N ARG A 25 32.66 5.12 -17.68
CA ARG A 25 34.12 5.12 -17.86
C ARG A 25 34.77 4.49 -16.62
N ARG A 26 35.59 3.45 -16.84
CA ARG A 26 36.56 2.96 -15.86
C ARG A 26 37.72 3.95 -15.78
N TYR A 27 38.03 4.45 -14.59
CA TYR A 27 39.32 5.04 -14.29
C TYR A 27 40.14 4.06 -13.45
N SER A 28 41.36 3.82 -13.95
CA SER A 28 42.39 2.95 -13.40
C SER A 28 43.00 3.56 -12.14
N ALA A 29 43.47 2.70 -11.24
CA ALA A 29 44.19 3.05 -10.04
C ALA A 29 45.60 3.54 -10.37
N ASP A 30 45.99 4.71 -9.86
CA ASP A 30 47.39 5.07 -9.61
C ASP A 30 47.50 6.21 -8.57
N ALA A 31 48.45 6.01 -7.65
CA ALA A 31 49.16 6.94 -6.76
C ALA A 31 48.37 8.04 -6.02
N ALA A 32 48.23 7.87 -4.69
CA ALA A 32 47.80 8.91 -3.76
C ALA A 32 48.97 9.82 -3.34
N PRO A 33 48.82 11.17 -3.37
CA PRO A 33 49.69 12.07 -2.61
C PRO A 33 49.04 12.47 -1.27
N GLU A 34 49.86 12.47 -0.22
CA GLU A 34 49.49 12.87 1.15
C GLU A 34 48.96 14.31 1.21
N ARG A 35 47.84 14.53 1.92
CA ARG A 35 47.28 15.85 2.21
C ARG A 35 47.64 16.31 3.64
N PRO A 36 48.00 17.59 3.84
CA PRO A 36 48.35 18.12 5.16
C PRO A 36 47.13 18.25 6.09
N PRO A 37 47.33 18.32 7.43
CA PRO A 37 46.28 18.11 8.41
C PRO A 37 45.25 19.23 8.44
N GLN A 38 44.00 18.89 8.10
CA GLN A 38 42.87 19.79 8.08
C GLN A 38 42.33 19.98 9.51
N LYS A 39 42.45 21.21 10.04
CA LYS A 39 41.91 21.61 11.36
C LYS A 39 40.42 21.27 11.45
N ARG A 40 40.07 20.37 12.37
CA ARG A 40 38.67 19.98 12.67
C ARG A 40 37.89 21.18 13.21
N ARG A 41 37.11 21.83 12.34
CA ARG A 41 35.99 22.67 12.76
C ARG A 41 34.89 21.75 13.31
N TYR A 42 34.79 21.66 14.62
CA TYR A 42 33.62 21.07 15.28
C TYR A 42 32.43 22.02 15.06
N THR A 43 31.62 21.76 14.05
CA THR A 43 30.28 22.36 13.96
C THR A 43 29.42 21.71 15.04
N VAL A 44 29.03 22.51 16.04
CA VAL A 44 28.00 22.16 17.03
C VAL A 44 26.74 21.74 16.25
N ARG A 45 26.41 20.44 16.26
CA ARG A 45 25.20 19.92 15.64
C ARG A 45 24.01 20.52 16.39
N LYS A 46 23.24 21.38 15.70
CA LYS A 46 21.95 21.91 16.16
C LYS A 46 21.11 20.74 16.66
N ARG A 47 20.78 20.72 17.95
CA ARG A 47 19.92 19.70 18.57
C ARG A 47 18.55 19.82 17.91
N TRP A 48 18.16 18.81 17.12
CA TRP A 48 16.83 18.74 16.54
C TRP A 48 15.83 18.72 17.70
N SER A 49 14.93 19.70 17.77
CA SER A 49 13.82 19.67 18.74
C SER A 49 12.87 18.56 18.33
N ALA A 50 12.87 17.45 19.06
CA ALA A 50 11.94 16.36 18.86
C ALA A 50 10.52 16.82 19.20
N ALA A 51 9.54 16.42 18.39
CA ALA A 51 8.15 16.75 18.63
C ALA A 51 7.57 15.78 19.67
N ARG A 52 7.02 16.33 20.76
CA ARG A 52 6.44 15.52 21.83
C ARG A 52 5.18 14.79 21.35
N VAL A 53 5.08 13.51 21.69
CA VAL A 53 3.90 12.66 21.49
C VAL A 53 3.62 11.97 22.81
N SER A 54 2.74 12.53 23.63
CA SER A 54 2.41 11.95 24.93
C SER A 54 1.53 10.71 24.80
N THR A 55 0.63 10.71 23.82
CA THR A 55 -0.30 9.59 23.57
C THR A 55 -0.61 9.34 22.11
N LEU A 56 -1.00 8.10 21.79
CA LEU A 56 -1.55 7.71 20.49
C LEU A 56 -3.05 7.42 20.56
N ASN A 57 -3.65 7.41 21.75
CA ASN A 57 -5.07 7.21 21.93
C ASN A 57 -5.84 8.48 21.49
N PRO A 58 -6.69 8.41 20.44
CA PRO A 58 -7.41 9.59 19.93
C PRO A 58 -8.21 10.35 20.97
N SER A 59 -8.73 9.65 21.99
CA SER A 59 -9.57 10.22 23.05
C SER A 59 -8.78 10.96 24.14
N LEU A 60 -7.45 10.81 24.16
CA LEU A 60 -6.56 11.39 25.17
C LEU A 60 -5.62 12.46 24.59
N ILE A 61 -5.68 12.70 23.28
CA ILE A 61 -4.82 13.68 22.60
C ILE A 61 -5.10 15.09 23.12
N THR A 62 -4.03 15.81 23.44
CA THR A 62 -4.10 17.20 23.93
C THR A 62 -3.45 18.17 22.94
N PRO A 63 -3.68 19.48 23.07
CA PRO A 63 -2.95 20.51 22.31
C PRO A 63 -1.42 20.41 22.39
N ALA A 64 -0.87 19.83 23.46
CA ALA A 64 0.57 19.66 23.64
C ALA A 64 1.17 18.59 22.69
N ASP A 65 0.31 17.75 22.11
CA ASP A 65 0.68 16.71 21.14
C ASP A 65 0.60 17.22 19.68
N HIS A 66 0.37 18.52 19.48
CA HIS A 66 0.30 19.11 18.14
C HIS A 66 1.70 19.24 17.53
N ILE A 67 1.90 18.62 16.38
CA ILE A 67 3.21 18.49 15.71
C ILE A 67 3.19 19.27 14.41
N ASP A 68 4.28 19.99 14.13
CA ASP A 68 4.57 20.52 12.80
C ASP A 68 5.61 19.66 12.07
N LEU A 69 5.15 18.98 11.01
CA LEU A 69 5.95 18.17 10.12
C LEU A 69 6.34 18.92 8.84
N SER A 70 5.80 20.11 8.58
CA SER A 70 5.91 20.82 7.30
C SER A 70 7.35 20.89 6.81
N TRP A 71 7.58 20.47 5.57
CA TRP A 71 8.88 20.50 4.87
C TRP A 71 9.98 19.60 5.43
N LYS A 72 9.71 18.81 6.48
CA LYS A 72 10.68 17.87 7.02
C LYS A 72 10.73 16.64 6.12
N THR A 73 11.90 16.13 5.80
CA THR A 73 12.05 14.79 5.18
C THR A 73 11.97 13.69 6.24
N GLN A 74 12.43 14.01 7.44
CA GLN A 74 12.41 13.17 8.62
C GLN A 74 12.09 14.03 9.84
N ALA A 75 11.14 13.59 10.67
CA ALA A 75 10.78 14.29 11.90
C ALA A 75 11.13 13.42 13.10
N ALA A 76 11.92 13.97 14.02
CA ALA A 76 12.20 13.34 15.31
C ALA A 76 11.00 13.50 16.23
N LEU A 77 10.64 12.43 16.92
CA LEU A 77 9.54 12.36 17.87
C LEU A 77 10.07 12.15 19.28
N ASP A 78 9.31 12.51 20.29
CA ASP A 78 9.65 12.27 21.69
C ASP A 78 8.47 11.56 22.34
N PHE A 79 8.64 10.26 22.59
CA PHE A 79 7.66 9.42 23.25
C PHE A 79 8.07 9.17 24.69
N PRO A 80 7.12 9.01 25.63
CA PRO A 80 7.46 8.73 27.02
C PRO A 80 7.97 7.28 27.25
N VAL A 81 8.50 6.58 26.24
CA VAL A 81 9.03 5.23 26.34
C VAL A 81 10.54 5.20 26.01
N PRO A 82 11.32 4.28 26.61
CA PRO A 82 12.72 4.13 26.25
C PRO A 82 12.89 3.78 24.77
N THR A 83 13.74 4.52 24.05
CA THR A 83 14.03 4.28 22.64
C THR A 83 15.48 3.88 22.41
N MET A 84 15.73 2.71 21.84
CA MET A 84 17.10 2.29 21.46
C MET A 84 17.59 2.94 20.15
N VAL A 85 16.66 3.46 19.35
CA VAL A 85 16.91 4.10 18.05
C VAL A 85 16.28 5.49 18.07
N TYR A 86 16.85 6.44 17.33
CA TYR A 86 16.26 7.77 17.17
C TYR A 86 14.84 7.67 16.60
N PRO A 87 13.80 7.99 17.40
CA PRO A 87 12.41 7.82 16.99
C PRO A 87 12.06 8.84 15.91
N THR A 88 11.85 8.38 14.68
CA THR A 88 11.58 9.28 13.56
C THR A 88 10.49 8.75 12.66
N ILE A 89 9.76 9.67 12.03
CA ILE A 89 8.81 9.37 10.96
C ILE A 89 9.24 10.02 9.65
N ARG A 90 8.79 9.43 8.55
CA ARG A 90 9.14 9.83 7.19
C ARG A 90 7.89 9.91 6.32
N TYR A 91 7.98 10.76 5.31
CA TYR A 91 6.99 10.85 4.24
C TYR A 91 7.58 10.21 2.99
N THR A 92 7.34 8.92 2.82
CA THR A 92 7.93 8.13 1.73
C THR A 92 6.94 8.02 0.58
N ALA A 93 7.34 8.49 -0.61
CA ALA A 93 6.60 8.21 -1.83
C ALA A 93 6.84 6.75 -2.23
N HIS A 94 5.88 5.87 -1.98
CA HIS A 94 5.96 4.50 -2.46
C HIS A 94 5.84 4.49 -3.98
N ARG A 95 6.98 4.30 -4.66
CA ARG A 95 7.00 4.05 -6.10
C ARG A 95 6.67 2.58 -6.38
N PRO A 96 6.23 2.24 -7.61
CA PRO A 96 6.06 0.86 -8.02
C PRO A 96 7.31 0.00 -7.73
N PRO A 97 7.15 -1.33 -7.61
CA PRO A 97 8.28 -2.23 -7.37
C PRO A 97 9.38 -2.06 -8.42
N GLY A 98 10.61 -1.75 -7.98
CA GLY A 98 11.79 -1.64 -8.85
C GLY A 98 12.43 -0.25 -8.93
N LEU A 99 11.82 0.80 -8.35
CA LEU A 99 12.43 2.12 -8.23
C LEU A 99 12.81 2.44 -6.78
N ILE A 100 13.92 3.16 -6.59
CA ILE A 100 14.40 3.57 -5.26
C ILE A 100 13.34 4.46 -4.59
N HIS A 101 12.98 4.12 -3.35
CA HIS A 101 12.14 4.96 -2.50
C HIS A 101 12.85 6.29 -2.26
N ALA A 102 12.20 7.39 -2.63
CA ALA A 102 12.68 8.72 -2.28
C ALA A 102 11.88 9.19 -1.07
N ASP A 103 12.59 9.46 0.04
CA ASP A 103 12.03 10.25 1.12
C ASP A 103 11.80 11.66 0.57
N ILE A 104 10.54 12.08 0.56
CA ILE A 104 10.16 13.41 0.11
C ILE A 104 9.76 14.24 1.33
N PRO A 105 9.91 15.57 1.28
CA PRO A 105 9.46 16.41 2.38
C PRO A 105 7.96 16.24 2.62
N PHE A 106 7.54 16.22 3.88
CA PHE A 106 6.14 16.39 4.25
C PHE A 106 5.59 17.67 3.58
N PRO A 107 4.34 17.64 3.08
CA PRO A 107 3.73 18.80 2.43
C PRO A 107 3.72 20.04 3.32
N ALA A 108 3.60 21.21 2.68
CA ALA A 108 3.36 22.45 3.41
C ALA A 108 2.13 22.32 4.32
N ARG A 109 2.17 22.95 5.51
CA ARG A 109 1.06 22.96 6.47
C ARG A 109 0.69 21.56 6.99
N SER A 110 1.65 20.64 7.04
CA SER A 110 1.51 19.33 7.67
C SER A 110 1.57 19.44 9.19
N ARG A 111 0.54 20.07 9.77
CA ARG A 111 0.40 20.33 11.20
C ARG A 111 -0.77 19.53 11.75
N GLY A 112 -0.60 18.88 12.89
CA GLY A 112 -1.65 18.03 13.45
C GLY A 112 -1.15 16.98 14.43
N PHE A 113 -1.86 15.85 14.50
CA PHE A 113 -1.68 14.86 15.56
C PHE A 113 -1.41 13.47 14.99
N LEU A 114 -0.52 12.72 15.64
CA LEU A 114 -0.42 11.27 15.46
C LEU A 114 -1.50 10.57 16.29
N TYR A 115 -2.14 9.56 15.72
CA TYR A 115 -3.14 8.78 16.43
C TYR A 115 -3.19 7.35 15.92
N TYR A 116 -3.60 6.44 16.79
CA TYR A 116 -3.82 5.04 16.45
C TYR A 116 -5.26 4.82 15.98
N GLN A 117 -5.41 4.20 14.82
CA GLN A 117 -6.66 3.72 14.28
C GLN A 117 -6.65 2.19 14.35
N SER A 118 -7.48 1.64 15.24
CA SER A 118 -7.80 0.22 15.22
C SER A 118 -8.87 -0.08 14.17
N ASP A 119 -8.91 -1.32 13.70
CA ASP A 119 -10.02 -1.87 12.92
C ASP A 119 -10.71 -2.93 13.79
N ALA A 120 -11.98 -2.70 14.10
CA ALA A 120 -12.75 -3.61 14.94
C ALA A 120 -12.88 -5.00 14.32
N HIS A 121 -12.93 -5.09 12.98
CA HIS A 121 -13.14 -6.33 12.24
C HIS A 121 -11.83 -6.99 11.78
N ALA A 122 -10.70 -6.34 12.05
CA ALA A 122 -9.40 -6.86 11.66
C ALA A 122 -8.32 -6.42 12.65
N ALA A 123 -8.13 -7.20 13.72
CA ALA A 123 -7.16 -6.91 14.78
C ALA A 123 -5.74 -6.60 14.28
N LEU A 124 -5.33 -7.17 13.14
CA LEU A 124 -4.00 -6.95 12.54
C LEU A 124 -3.93 -5.70 11.64
N ALA A 125 -5.07 -5.09 11.30
CA ALA A 125 -5.17 -3.94 10.40
C ALA A 125 -4.92 -2.58 11.07
N GLY A 126 -4.62 -2.58 12.37
CA GLY A 126 -4.33 -1.37 13.11
C GLY A 126 -3.21 -0.55 12.48
N SER A 127 -3.32 0.78 12.54
CA SER A 127 -2.34 1.69 11.94
C SER A 127 -2.19 2.98 12.73
N ILE A 128 -1.00 3.57 12.71
CA ILE A 128 -0.80 4.96 13.12
C ILE A 128 -1.00 5.84 11.90
N ARG A 129 -1.77 6.91 12.07
CA ARG A 129 -2.05 7.92 11.04
C ARG A 129 -1.71 9.31 11.55
N PHE A 130 -1.62 10.27 10.63
CA PHE A 130 -1.40 11.66 10.96
C PHE A 130 -2.63 12.48 10.53
N ARG A 131 -3.33 13.06 11.49
CA ARG A 131 -4.53 13.86 11.27
C ARG A 131 -4.12 15.33 11.13
N LEU A 132 -4.36 15.94 9.97
CA LEU A 132 -4.09 17.34 9.70
C LEU A 132 -5.12 18.24 10.38
N THR A 133 -4.64 19.17 11.22
CA THR A 133 -5.46 20.16 11.91
C THR A 133 -4.80 21.55 11.80
N PRO A 134 -5.44 22.53 11.13
CA PRO A 134 -4.88 23.87 10.97
C PRO A 134 -4.65 24.62 12.29
N HIS A 135 -5.51 24.34 13.28
CA HIS A 135 -5.50 24.90 14.62
C HIS A 135 -5.27 23.78 15.66
N ASN A 136 -4.82 24.14 16.87
CA ASN A 136 -4.51 23.15 17.91
C ASN A 136 -5.77 22.59 18.61
N ASP A 137 -6.94 23.11 18.26
CA ASP A 137 -8.09 23.09 19.16
C ASP A 137 -8.85 21.75 19.14
N SER A 138 -8.63 20.86 18.16
CA SER A 138 -9.23 19.52 18.19
C SER A 138 -8.65 18.52 17.19
N ALA A 139 -8.28 17.33 17.67
CA ALA A 139 -7.89 16.19 16.84
C ALA A 139 -9.05 15.60 16.00
N SER A 140 -10.32 15.85 16.37
CA SER A 140 -11.47 15.23 15.69
C SER A 140 -11.91 15.97 14.42
N ARG A 141 -11.43 17.19 14.18
CA ARG A 141 -11.89 18.07 13.09
C ARG A 141 -10.95 18.14 11.88
N GLY A 142 -10.12 17.13 11.66
CA GLY A 142 -9.11 17.11 10.60
C GLY A 142 -9.37 16.11 9.48
N GLN A 143 -8.50 16.12 8.47
CA GLN A 143 -8.39 15.07 7.45
C GLN A 143 -7.07 14.31 7.62
N ASP A 144 -7.04 13.03 7.25
CA ASP A 144 -5.78 12.28 7.27
C ASP A 144 -4.81 12.85 6.25
N LEU A 145 -3.54 12.97 6.64
CA LEU A 145 -2.44 13.21 5.72
C LEU A 145 -2.45 12.10 4.65
N ARG A 146 -2.36 12.50 3.39
CA ARG A 146 -2.30 11.58 2.24
C ARG A 146 -0.89 11.56 1.67
N LEU A 147 -0.51 10.41 1.11
CA LEU A 147 0.68 10.22 0.29
C LEU A 147 0.52 10.96 -1.05
N PRO A 148 1.59 11.15 -1.85
CA PRO A 148 1.47 11.73 -3.19
C PRO A 148 0.55 10.94 -4.11
N SER A 149 0.40 9.63 -3.86
CA SER A 149 -0.56 8.79 -4.56
C SER A 149 -2.01 9.08 -4.20
N GLY A 150 -2.29 9.98 -3.25
CA GLY A 150 -3.62 10.26 -2.72
C GLY A 150 -4.09 9.28 -1.63
N PHE A 151 -3.41 8.14 -1.45
CA PHE A 151 -3.76 7.17 -0.40
C PHE A 151 -3.40 7.69 1.00
N PRO A 152 -4.17 7.39 2.08
CA PRO A 152 -3.83 7.82 3.43
C PRO A 152 -2.43 7.39 3.87
N TRP A 153 -1.65 8.34 4.40
CA TRP A 153 -0.38 8.08 5.06
C TRP A 153 -0.64 7.31 6.35
N GLN A 154 0.06 6.18 6.50
CA GLN A 154 -0.12 5.33 7.66
C GLN A 154 1.11 4.44 7.89
N ILE A 155 1.31 4.05 9.15
CA ILE A 155 2.28 3.03 9.57
C ILE A 155 1.48 1.86 10.13
N LEU A 156 1.51 0.71 9.45
CA LEU A 156 0.74 -0.47 9.87
C LEU A 156 1.33 -1.09 11.14
N LEU A 157 0.47 -1.72 11.95
CA LEU A 157 0.87 -2.50 13.11
C LEU A 157 1.89 -3.58 12.76
N ALA A 158 1.73 -4.21 11.59
CA ALA A 158 2.71 -5.16 11.06
C ALA A 158 4.10 -4.54 10.81
N GLN A 159 4.16 -3.29 10.35
CA GLN A 159 5.44 -2.58 10.18
C GLN A 159 6.07 -2.27 11.54
N MET A 160 5.26 -1.89 12.54
CA MET A 160 5.73 -1.63 13.90
C MET A 160 6.24 -2.90 14.60
N ALA A 161 5.60 -4.05 14.34
CA ALA A 161 5.97 -5.34 14.90
C ALA A 161 7.28 -5.89 14.32
N TYR A 162 7.58 -5.58 13.05
CA TYR A 162 8.74 -6.13 12.33
C TYR A 162 9.95 -5.17 12.31
N ARG A 163 9.73 -3.86 12.17
CA ARG A 163 10.83 -2.89 11.98
C ARG A 163 11.23 -2.26 13.29
N SER A 164 12.48 -2.47 13.70
CA SER A 164 13.06 -1.90 14.92
C SER A 164 12.99 -0.38 14.98
N GLU A 165 13.02 0.29 13.83
CA GLU A 165 12.86 1.75 13.74
C GLU A 165 11.49 2.26 14.19
N TYR A 166 10.48 1.40 14.30
CA TYR A 166 9.13 1.75 14.79
C TYR A 166 8.79 1.06 16.11
N ALA A 167 9.74 0.36 16.75
CA ALA A 167 9.50 -0.38 17.98
C ALA A 167 9.00 0.52 19.13
N PHE A 168 9.43 1.79 19.17
CA PHE A 168 8.96 2.75 20.17
C PHE A 168 7.45 3.04 20.06
N MET A 169 6.91 3.01 18.84
CA MET A 169 5.46 3.17 18.63
C MET A 169 4.71 1.94 19.12
N ALA A 170 5.22 0.73 18.82
CA ALA A 170 4.64 -0.51 19.32
C ALA A 170 4.61 -0.55 20.86
N GLU A 171 5.71 -0.17 21.52
CA GLU A 171 5.76 -0.13 22.98
C GLU A 171 4.83 0.95 23.57
N GLN A 172 4.68 2.10 22.91
CA GLN A 172 3.68 3.10 23.30
C GLN A 172 2.27 2.51 23.27
N LEU A 173 1.89 1.83 22.16
CA LEU A 173 0.56 1.24 22.01
C LEU A 173 0.29 0.16 23.06
N VAL A 174 1.30 -0.67 23.38
CA VAL A 174 1.19 -1.69 24.44
C VAL A 174 1.02 -1.05 25.81
N ARG A 175 1.81 -0.02 26.12
CA ARG A 175 1.74 0.68 27.40
C ARG A 175 0.37 1.33 27.63
N GLU A 176 -0.23 1.85 26.56
CA GLU A 176 -1.57 2.48 26.61
C GLU A 176 -2.72 1.45 26.58
N GLY A 177 -2.42 0.15 26.46
CA GLY A 177 -3.43 -0.89 26.35
C GLY A 177 -4.21 -0.86 25.02
N LEU A 178 -3.71 -0.14 24.01
CA LEU A 178 -4.33 -0.07 22.68
C LEU A 178 -4.05 -1.32 21.83
N VAL A 179 -2.96 -2.03 22.13
CA VAL A 179 -2.54 -3.27 21.46
C VAL A 179 -1.92 -4.22 22.48
N THR A 180 -2.16 -5.53 22.35
CA THR A 180 -1.51 -6.54 23.19
C THR A 180 -0.19 -7.02 22.59
N ARG A 181 0.71 -7.55 23.44
CA ARG A 181 1.97 -8.17 22.96
C ARG A 181 1.71 -9.39 22.07
N GLU A 182 0.62 -10.11 22.31
CA GLU A 182 0.18 -11.22 21.47
C GLU A 182 -0.20 -10.74 20.06
N GLN A 183 -0.98 -9.66 19.93
CA GLN A 183 -1.32 -9.07 18.64
C GLN A 183 -0.07 -8.65 17.85
N LEU A 184 0.92 -8.03 18.51
CA LEU A 184 2.20 -7.70 17.89
C LEU A 184 2.97 -8.95 17.43
N SER A 185 2.98 -10.03 18.22
CA SER A 185 3.63 -11.28 17.80
C SER A 185 2.95 -11.86 16.57
N ARG A 186 1.62 -11.94 16.57
CA ARG A 186 0.86 -12.41 15.41
C ARG A 186 1.13 -11.58 14.16
N CYS A 187 1.18 -10.25 14.28
CA CYS A 187 1.59 -9.36 13.20
C CYS A 187 3.01 -9.68 12.69
N ARG A 188 3.98 -9.86 13.58
CA ARG A 188 5.36 -10.19 13.19
C ARG A 188 5.41 -11.53 12.48
N ASP A 189 4.71 -12.54 12.99
CA ASP A 189 4.75 -13.90 12.45
C ASP A 189 4.06 -13.98 11.09
N ALA A 190 2.89 -13.34 10.95
CA ALA A 190 2.17 -13.26 9.66
C ALA A 190 3.03 -12.60 8.58
N PHE A 191 3.81 -11.57 8.91
CA PHE A 191 4.61 -10.81 7.95
C PHE A 191 6.10 -11.17 7.92
N ALA A 192 6.52 -12.21 8.64
CA ALA A 192 7.94 -12.58 8.80
C ALA A 192 8.68 -12.80 7.47
N GLN A 193 7.98 -13.29 6.45
CA GLN A 193 8.53 -13.58 5.12
C GLN A 193 8.55 -12.36 4.17
N LYS A 194 7.91 -11.24 4.54
CA LYS A 194 7.82 -10.05 3.69
C LYS A 194 8.97 -9.09 4.00
N LYS A 195 9.83 -8.84 3.00
CA LYS A 195 10.89 -7.82 3.10
C LYS A 195 10.34 -6.40 3.21
N GLN A 196 9.16 -6.16 2.63
CA GLN A 196 8.53 -4.85 2.60
C GLN A 196 7.01 -4.99 2.62
N ILE A 197 6.36 -4.10 3.39
CA ILE A 197 4.92 -4.03 3.55
C ILE A 197 4.47 -2.67 3.03
N TYR A 198 3.49 -2.67 2.13
CA TYR A 198 2.91 -1.48 1.53
C TYR A 198 1.45 -1.36 1.96
N PRO A 199 1.08 -0.38 2.80
CA PRO A 199 -0.28 -0.28 3.32
C PRO A 199 -1.33 -0.20 2.22
N GLN A 200 -1.04 0.54 1.15
CA GLN A 200 -1.94 0.72 0.01
C GLN A 200 -2.16 -0.53 -0.87
N TYR A 201 -1.42 -1.61 -0.62
CA TYR A 201 -1.55 -2.88 -1.34
C TYR A 201 -1.79 -4.07 -0.40
N THR A 202 -2.09 -3.82 0.88
CA THR A 202 -2.31 -4.86 1.89
C THR A 202 -3.80 -4.90 2.27
N LEU A 203 -4.42 -6.07 2.17
CA LEU A 203 -5.84 -6.28 2.47
C LEU A 203 -6.00 -7.15 3.71
N PHE A 204 -6.80 -6.69 4.66
CA PHE A 204 -7.09 -7.43 5.89
C PHE A 204 -8.45 -8.11 5.87
N GLY A 205 -9.38 -7.66 5.03
CA GLY A 205 -10.70 -8.25 4.85
C GLY A 205 -11.44 -7.58 3.68
N LEU A 206 -12.66 -8.03 3.39
CA LEU A 206 -13.55 -7.25 2.52
C LEU A 206 -13.70 -5.83 3.09
N HIS A 207 -13.91 -4.86 2.19
CA HIS A 207 -13.92 -3.43 2.48
C HIS A 207 -12.57 -2.78 2.82
N SER A 208 -11.49 -3.55 2.98
CA SER A 208 -10.12 -2.99 2.96
C SER A 208 -9.91 -2.19 1.67
N THR A 209 -9.52 -0.93 1.81
CA THR A 209 -9.23 -0.05 0.67
C THR A 209 -7.81 -0.26 0.18
N PHE A 210 -7.61 -0.19 -1.13
CA PHE A 210 -6.30 -0.32 -1.78
C PHE A 210 -6.17 0.59 -2.99
N LEU A 211 -4.93 0.90 -3.35
CA LEU A 211 -4.61 1.71 -4.52
C LEU A 211 -4.63 0.84 -5.78
N VAL A 212 -5.32 1.30 -6.82
CA VAL A 212 -5.29 0.71 -8.17
C VAL A 212 -4.76 1.71 -9.19
N ASN A 213 -4.05 1.21 -10.19
CA ASN A 213 -3.70 1.94 -11.40
C ASN A 213 -4.35 1.22 -12.59
N PHE A 214 -5.14 1.95 -13.38
CA PHE A 214 -5.93 1.36 -14.46
C PHE A 214 -5.10 0.89 -15.65
N SER A 215 -3.83 1.32 -15.74
CA SER A 215 -2.88 0.96 -16.78
C SER A 215 -1.96 -0.22 -16.43
N SER A 216 -2.20 -0.92 -15.31
CA SER A 216 -1.35 -2.02 -14.87
C SER A 216 -2.12 -3.19 -14.25
N ALA A 217 -1.40 -4.29 -14.00
CA ALA A 217 -1.95 -5.44 -13.28
C ALA A 217 -2.17 -5.09 -11.81
N VAL A 218 -3.26 -5.59 -11.23
CA VAL A 218 -3.49 -5.50 -9.78
C VAL A 218 -2.67 -6.57 -9.07
N CYS A 219 -1.83 -6.15 -8.13
CA CYS A 219 -1.00 -7.01 -7.28
C CYS A 219 -1.17 -6.57 -5.83
N LEU A 220 -1.77 -7.43 -5.00
CA LEU A 220 -2.12 -7.14 -3.61
C LEU A 220 -1.60 -8.26 -2.71
N THR A 221 -1.41 -7.97 -1.42
CA THR A 221 -1.15 -8.95 -0.37
C THR A 221 -2.40 -9.08 0.49
N VAL A 222 -2.99 -10.27 0.56
CA VAL A 222 -4.09 -10.59 1.46
C VAL A 222 -3.51 -11.19 2.73
N VAL A 223 -3.91 -10.65 3.87
CA VAL A 223 -3.50 -11.13 5.19
C VAL A 223 -4.25 -12.40 5.51
N GLY A 224 -3.50 -13.48 5.72
CA GLY A 224 -3.98 -14.80 6.12
C GLY A 224 -2.84 -15.57 6.76
N GLU A 225 -3.11 -16.80 7.18
CA GLU A 225 -2.09 -17.72 7.70
C GLU A 225 -1.99 -18.92 6.74
N PRO A 226 -1.04 -18.91 5.76
CA PRO A 226 -0.02 -17.90 5.47
C PRO A 226 -0.54 -16.69 4.67
N LEU A 227 0.29 -15.67 4.44
CA LEU A 227 -0.04 -14.55 3.55
C LEU A 227 -0.29 -15.02 2.10
N HIS A 228 -1.20 -14.34 1.42
CA HIS A 228 -1.57 -14.63 0.03
C HIS A 228 -1.20 -13.49 -0.92
N ASP A 229 -0.58 -13.82 -2.05
CA ASP A 229 -0.34 -12.87 -3.14
C ASP A 229 -1.49 -12.95 -4.16
N LEU A 230 -2.32 -11.89 -4.19
CA LEU A 230 -3.44 -11.75 -5.11
C LEU A 230 -2.99 -10.95 -6.34
N THR A 231 -2.86 -11.65 -7.47
CA THR A 231 -2.50 -11.04 -8.76
C THR A 231 -3.62 -11.18 -9.77
N MET A 232 -4.16 -10.07 -10.25
CA MET A 232 -5.24 -10.00 -11.24
C MET A 232 -4.76 -9.27 -12.49
N PRO A 233 -4.03 -9.94 -13.40
CA PRO A 233 -3.37 -9.28 -14.52
C PRO A 233 -4.38 -8.76 -15.56
N ASN A 234 -5.56 -9.38 -15.65
CA ASN A 234 -6.55 -9.07 -16.68
C ASN A 234 -7.72 -8.24 -16.18
N LEU A 235 -7.67 -7.71 -14.95
CA LEU A 235 -8.79 -6.98 -14.36
C LEU A 235 -9.15 -5.72 -15.16
N PHE A 236 -8.13 -4.95 -15.52
CA PHE A 236 -8.28 -3.75 -16.36
C PHE A 236 -7.77 -3.95 -17.80
N ALA A 237 -7.31 -5.15 -18.15
CA ALA A 237 -6.70 -5.40 -19.45
C ALA A 237 -7.69 -5.94 -20.47
N VAL A 238 -7.54 -5.53 -21.72
CA VAL A 238 -8.26 -6.08 -22.87
C VAL A 238 -7.30 -6.85 -23.75
N HIS A 239 -7.78 -7.97 -24.27
CA HIS A 239 -7.08 -8.80 -25.26
C HIS A 239 -7.75 -8.60 -26.61
N ALA A 240 -7.02 -8.02 -27.57
CA ALA A 240 -7.46 -7.89 -28.96
C ALA A 240 -6.30 -8.24 -29.89
N SER A 241 -6.58 -8.99 -30.97
CA SER A 241 -5.58 -9.34 -32.00
C SER A 241 -4.26 -9.88 -31.44
N ARG A 242 -4.35 -10.76 -30.42
CA ARG A 242 -3.22 -11.35 -29.66
C ARG A 242 -2.34 -10.36 -28.89
N LYS A 243 -2.74 -9.09 -28.76
CA LYS A 243 -2.09 -8.09 -27.91
C LYS A 243 -2.93 -7.83 -26.66
N ARG A 244 -2.23 -7.68 -25.53
CA ARG A 244 -2.80 -7.22 -24.27
C ARG A 244 -2.50 -5.74 -24.12
N TYR A 245 -3.52 -4.94 -23.85
CA TYR A 245 -3.38 -3.51 -23.57
C TYR A 245 -4.34 -3.08 -22.45
N PHE A 246 -4.14 -1.88 -21.93
CA PHE A 246 -4.99 -1.27 -20.91
C PHE A 246 -5.68 -0.05 -21.53
N PRO A 247 -7.02 -0.06 -21.66
CA PRO A 247 -7.76 1.01 -22.32
C PRO A 247 -7.83 2.30 -21.51
N TRP A 248 -7.54 2.23 -20.21
CA TRP A 248 -7.68 3.34 -19.28
C TRP A 248 -6.36 3.63 -18.58
N THR A 249 -6.09 4.91 -18.37
CA THR A 249 -5.06 5.42 -17.46
C THR A 249 -5.71 6.06 -16.23
N GLY A 250 -4.90 6.58 -15.32
CA GLY A 250 -5.35 7.11 -14.04
C GLY A 250 -5.26 6.08 -12.92
N SER A 251 -5.66 6.51 -11.73
CA SER A 251 -5.58 5.72 -10.51
C SER A 251 -6.71 6.06 -9.56
N ALA A 252 -6.99 5.15 -8.65
CA ALA A 252 -8.10 5.25 -7.73
C ALA A 252 -7.83 4.49 -6.42
N ILE A 253 -8.59 4.84 -5.39
CA ILE A 253 -8.82 3.97 -4.24
C ILE A 253 -9.98 3.04 -4.61
N ALA A 254 -9.77 1.74 -4.48
CA ALA A 254 -10.78 0.72 -4.68
C ALA A 254 -10.95 -0.13 -3.42
N ARG A 255 -12.04 -0.90 -3.37
CA ARG A 255 -12.26 -1.93 -2.35
C ARG A 255 -13.01 -3.12 -2.94
N PHE A 256 -12.83 -4.28 -2.34
CA PHE A 256 -13.70 -5.42 -2.58
C PHE A 256 -14.90 -5.40 -1.63
N GLU A 257 -16.06 -5.82 -2.11
CA GLU A 257 -17.27 -5.95 -1.31
C GLU A 257 -18.09 -7.17 -1.77
N PRO A 258 -18.86 -7.79 -0.86
CA PRO A 258 -19.73 -8.90 -1.24
C PRO A 258 -20.84 -8.41 -2.16
N SER A 259 -21.28 -9.27 -3.07
CA SER A 259 -22.45 -8.98 -3.90
C SER A 259 -23.73 -8.98 -3.07
N ILE A 260 -24.56 -7.98 -3.32
CA ILE A 260 -25.89 -7.84 -2.72
C ILE A 260 -27.02 -8.15 -3.73
N LEU A 261 -26.66 -8.65 -4.92
CA LEU A 261 -27.61 -8.96 -5.97
C LEU A 261 -28.40 -10.23 -5.59
N PRO A 262 -29.75 -10.26 -5.76
CA PRO A 262 -30.57 -11.41 -5.38
C PRO A 262 -30.12 -12.73 -6.01
N GLU A 263 -29.66 -12.71 -7.27
CA GLU A 263 -29.14 -13.89 -7.97
C GLU A 263 -27.84 -14.47 -7.38
N HIS A 264 -27.21 -13.75 -6.45
CA HIS A 264 -25.99 -14.16 -5.75
C HIS A 264 -26.22 -14.48 -4.27
N ALA A 265 -27.47 -14.52 -3.78
CA ALA A 265 -27.79 -14.66 -2.36
C ALA A 265 -27.09 -15.86 -1.67
N ASP A 266 -27.00 -17.00 -2.35
CA ASP A 266 -26.37 -18.22 -1.83
C ASP A 266 -24.93 -18.43 -2.31
N ARG A 267 -24.30 -17.41 -2.89
CA ARG A 267 -22.99 -17.50 -3.54
C ARG A 267 -22.00 -16.51 -2.94
N ARG A 268 -20.73 -16.91 -2.88
CA ARG A 268 -19.64 -16.00 -2.48
C ARG A 268 -19.14 -15.23 -3.70
N VAL A 269 -19.94 -14.25 -4.12
CA VAL A 269 -19.59 -13.37 -5.25
C VAL A 269 -19.05 -12.05 -4.71
N ILE A 270 -17.88 -11.64 -5.21
CA ILE A 270 -17.23 -10.37 -4.88
C ILE A 270 -17.39 -9.39 -6.05
N HIS A 271 -17.68 -8.13 -5.72
CA HIS A 271 -17.52 -7.00 -6.62
C HIS A 271 -16.33 -6.13 -6.20
N MET A 272 -15.85 -5.32 -7.14
CA MET A 272 -14.89 -4.26 -6.86
C MET A 272 -15.57 -2.91 -7.03
N ARG A 273 -15.52 -2.07 -5.99
CA ARG A 273 -16.00 -0.69 -6.02
C ARG A 273 -14.83 0.27 -6.18
N ILE A 274 -15.01 1.26 -7.04
CA ILE A 274 -14.13 2.42 -7.15
C ILE A 274 -14.62 3.43 -6.11
N VAL A 275 -13.83 3.66 -5.07
CA VAL A 275 -14.22 4.51 -3.94
C VAL A 275 -13.98 5.98 -4.25
N GLU A 276 -12.77 6.29 -4.75
CA GLU A 276 -12.30 7.66 -4.99
C GLU A 276 -11.34 7.64 -6.19
N ILE A 277 -11.55 8.50 -7.19
CA ILE A 277 -10.61 8.69 -8.30
C ILE A 277 -9.53 9.68 -7.86
N LEU A 278 -8.26 9.28 -7.99
CA LEU A 278 -7.11 10.07 -7.53
C LEU A 278 -6.42 10.78 -8.71
N GLU A 279 -6.23 10.09 -9.82
CA GLU A 279 -5.77 10.65 -11.07
C GLU A 279 -6.86 10.48 -12.14
N PRO A 280 -7.18 11.52 -12.93
CA PRO A 280 -8.24 11.47 -13.93
C PRO A 280 -8.14 10.26 -14.85
N VAL A 281 -9.28 9.62 -15.09
CA VAL A 281 -9.38 8.47 -15.99
C VAL A 281 -9.41 8.95 -17.43
N ALA A 282 -8.44 8.53 -18.23
CA ALA A 282 -8.38 8.86 -19.66
C ALA A 282 -8.25 7.59 -20.52
N CYS A 283 -8.97 7.58 -21.65
CA CYS A 283 -8.88 6.52 -22.65
C CYS A 283 -7.54 6.60 -23.38
N THR A 284 -6.88 5.46 -23.57
CA THR A 284 -5.62 5.34 -24.31
C THR A 284 -5.79 4.77 -25.72
N VAL A 285 -7.03 4.46 -26.08
CA VAL A 285 -7.38 3.78 -27.33
C VAL A 285 -8.36 4.67 -28.08
N ASP A 286 -8.25 4.69 -29.41
CA ASP A 286 -9.20 5.40 -30.26
C ASP A 286 -10.62 4.87 -29.99
N ALA A 287 -11.57 5.77 -29.78
CA ALA A 287 -12.94 5.43 -29.40
C ALA A 287 -13.60 4.48 -30.41
N ASP A 288 -13.27 4.63 -31.69
CA ASP A 288 -13.79 3.81 -32.79
C ASP A 288 -13.25 2.37 -32.77
N ASN A 289 -12.13 2.13 -32.10
CA ASN A 289 -11.45 0.83 -32.05
C ASN A 289 -11.64 0.10 -30.71
N TYR A 290 -12.29 0.74 -29.72
CA TYR A 290 -12.44 0.16 -28.40
C TYR A 290 -13.74 -0.64 -28.25
N THR A 291 -13.63 -1.92 -27.91
CA THR A 291 -14.79 -2.84 -27.82
C THR A 291 -15.68 -2.61 -26.59
N GLY A 292 -15.32 -1.70 -25.69
CA GLY A 292 -16.07 -1.42 -24.46
C GLY A 292 -16.00 -2.54 -23.41
N ARG A 293 -15.02 -3.46 -23.52
CA ARG A 293 -14.92 -4.65 -22.64
C ARG A 293 -14.73 -4.29 -21.16
N VAL A 294 -14.03 -3.22 -20.87
CA VAL A 294 -13.87 -2.61 -19.55
C VAL A 294 -14.47 -1.22 -19.64
N VAL A 295 -15.59 -0.99 -18.99
CA VAL A 295 -16.22 0.34 -19.00
C VAL A 295 -15.34 1.30 -18.20
N GLN A 296 -15.34 2.59 -18.57
CA GLN A 296 -14.58 3.61 -17.87
C GLN A 296 -14.89 3.56 -16.36
N PRO A 297 -13.86 3.37 -15.50
CA PRO A 297 -14.05 3.42 -14.05
C PRO A 297 -14.65 4.76 -13.62
N GLN A 298 -15.64 4.72 -12.73
CA GLN A 298 -16.32 5.91 -12.19
C GLN A 298 -16.28 5.91 -10.67
N GLU A 299 -16.07 7.08 -10.08
CA GLU A 299 -16.08 7.26 -8.63
C GLU A 299 -17.42 6.82 -8.01
N GLY A 300 -17.34 6.13 -6.87
CA GLY A 300 -18.50 5.61 -6.15
C GLY A 300 -19.17 4.40 -6.79
N GLN A 301 -18.82 4.00 -8.01
CA GLN A 301 -19.49 2.92 -8.75
C GLN A 301 -18.75 1.57 -8.66
N LEU A 302 -19.48 0.49 -8.95
CA LEU A 302 -18.85 -0.82 -9.18
C LEU A 302 -18.06 -0.78 -10.50
N LEU A 303 -16.89 -1.43 -10.53
CA LEU A 303 -16.20 -1.70 -11.78
C LEU A 303 -17.17 -2.44 -12.69
N THR A 304 -17.34 -1.94 -13.92
CA THR A 304 -18.25 -2.53 -14.90
C THR A 304 -17.44 -3.13 -16.04
N THR A 305 -17.77 -4.36 -16.42
CA THR A 305 -17.20 -5.02 -17.59
C THR A 305 -18.32 -5.42 -18.54
N ARG A 306 -17.96 -5.64 -19.80
CA ARG A 306 -18.85 -6.13 -20.84
C ARG A 306 -18.47 -7.56 -21.18
N ASN A 307 -19.45 -8.45 -21.15
CA ASN A 307 -19.26 -9.85 -21.49
C ASN A 307 -19.12 -10.04 -23.03
N PRO A 308 -18.75 -11.24 -23.52
CA PRO A 308 -18.56 -11.48 -24.95
C PRO A 308 -19.78 -11.21 -25.83
N ILE A 309 -20.99 -11.28 -25.27
CA ILE A 309 -22.25 -11.01 -25.98
C ILE A 309 -22.68 -9.53 -25.90
N GLY A 310 -21.82 -8.65 -25.39
CA GLY A 310 -22.03 -7.21 -25.39
C GLY A 310 -22.83 -6.66 -24.22
N ILE A 311 -23.26 -7.51 -23.27
CA ILE A 311 -24.00 -7.08 -22.09
C ILE A 311 -23.02 -6.54 -21.05
N SER A 312 -23.26 -5.30 -20.62
CA SER A 312 -22.51 -4.64 -19.56
C SER A 312 -23.11 -4.98 -18.19
N GLY A 313 -22.26 -5.26 -17.22
CA GLY A 313 -22.67 -5.49 -15.84
C GLY A 313 -21.50 -5.30 -14.88
N PRO A 314 -21.77 -5.26 -13.56
CA PRO A 314 -20.72 -5.21 -12.57
C PRO A 314 -19.74 -6.37 -12.75
N TRP A 315 -18.45 -6.07 -12.70
CA TRP A 315 -17.43 -7.09 -12.60
C TRP A 315 -17.71 -7.91 -11.34
N ALA A 316 -17.82 -9.21 -11.53
CA ALA A 316 -18.08 -10.18 -10.48
C ALA A 316 -16.99 -11.25 -10.52
N TYR A 317 -16.63 -11.75 -9.35
CA TYR A 317 -15.85 -12.96 -9.19
C TYR A 317 -16.56 -13.89 -8.23
N ASP A 318 -17.02 -15.03 -8.71
CA ASP A 318 -17.55 -16.10 -7.88
C ASP A 318 -16.40 -16.94 -7.33
N ILE A 319 -16.14 -16.84 -6.03
CA ILE A 319 -15.01 -17.50 -5.37
C ILE A 319 -15.03 -19.02 -5.55
N ASP A 320 -16.22 -19.60 -5.68
CA ASP A 320 -16.43 -21.06 -5.68
C ASP A 320 -16.63 -21.64 -7.07
N ASN A 321 -17.05 -20.83 -8.04
CA ASN A 321 -17.28 -21.28 -9.41
C ASN A 321 -16.25 -20.76 -10.42
N ASP A 322 -15.69 -19.56 -10.20
CA ASP A 322 -14.70 -18.98 -11.12
C ASP A 322 -13.31 -19.53 -10.84
N ARG A 323 -12.88 -20.50 -11.65
CA ARG A 323 -11.55 -21.13 -11.57
C ARG A 323 -11.20 -21.47 -10.12
N PRO A 324 -11.97 -22.35 -9.46
CA PRO A 324 -11.95 -22.52 -8.00
C PRO A 324 -10.60 -22.95 -7.43
N THR A 325 -9.77 -23.61 -8.25
CA THR A 325 -8.41 -24.05 -7.89
C THR A 325 -7.33 -23.00 -8.17
N SER A 326 -7.71 -21.82 -8.64
CA SER A 326 -6.76 -20.74 -8.94
C SER A 326 -6.26 -20.05 -7.66
N LYS A 327 -5.05 -19.48 -7.74
CA LYS A 327 -4.50 -18.66 -6.65
C LYS A 327 -5.37 -17.43 -6.34
N VAL A 328 -6.07 -16.90 -7.34
CA VAL A 328 -7.00 -15.78 -7.17
C VAL A 328 -8.17 -16.22 -6.29
N ALA A 329 -8.85 -17.31 -6.64
CA ALA A 329 -9.93 -17.87 -5.83
C ALA A 329 -9.48 -18.18 -4.39
N ALA A 330 -8.31 -18.79 -4.21
CA ALA A 330 -7.75 -19.08 -2.89
C ALA A 330 -7.52 -17.80 -2.06
N SER A 331 -6.96 -16.75 -2.65
CA SER A 331 -6.70 -15.48 -1.96
C SER A 331 -7.98 -14.72 -1.62
N LEU A 332 -8.95 -14.72 -2.54
CA LEU A 332 -10.26 -14.09 -2.32
C LEU A 332 -11.10 -14.84 -1.28
N ARG A 333 -10.96 -16.17 -1.19
CA ARG A 333 -11.59 -16.97 -0.14
C ARG A 333 -11.10 -16.56 1.24
N VAL A 334 -9.79 -16.45 1.43
CA VAL A 334 -9.21 -15.95 2.69
C VAL A 334 -9.70 -14.54 2.99
N LEU A 335 -9.71 -13.65 2.00
CA LEU A 335 -10.21 -12.28 2.19
C LEU A 335 -11.68 -12.24 2.63
N TRP A 336 -12.51 -13.11 2.06
CA TRP A 336 -13.93 -13.26 2.42
C TRP A 336 -14.11 -13.79 3.84
N ASP A 337 -13.36 -14.83 4.20
CA ASP A 337 -13.44 -15.46 5.50
C ASP A 337 -12.98 -14.50 6.62
N ASN A 338 -11.94 -13.68 6.38
CA ASN A 338 -11.51 -12.65 7.32
C ASN A 338 -12.64 -11.68 7.69
N SER A 339 -13.44 -11.23 6.72
CA SER A 339 -14.53 -10.28 6.96
C SER A 339 -15.74 -10.84 7.71
N ARG A 340 -15.74 -12.14 8.04
CA ARG A 340 -16.73 -12.78 8.90
C ARG A 340 -16.24 -12.98 10.34
N THR A 341 -14.96 -12.67 10.59
CA THR A 341 -14.38 -12.82 11.92
C THR A 341 -14.60 -11.50 12.68
N PRO A 342 -15.26 -11.52 13.85
CA PRO A 342 -15.53 -10.32 14.61
C PRO A 342 -14.28 -9.69 15.21
#